data_AF-A0A959KFI2-F1
#
_entry.id   AF-A0A959KFI2-F1
#
_cell.length_a   1.000
_cell.length_b   1.000
_cell.length_c   1.000
_cell.angle_alpha   90.00
_cell.angle_beta   90.00
_cell.angle_gamma   90.00
#
_symmetry.space_group_name_H-M   'P 1'
#
loop_
_entity.id
_entity.type
_entity.pdbx_description
1 polymer ?
#
loop_
_entity_poly.entity_id
_entity_poly.type
_entity_poly.pdbx_seq_one_letter_code
_entity_poly.pdbx_strand_id
1 'polypeptide(L)'
;MTKLQIGTILMAIALFLGLYFGCDTNPPEQAAIEKSRALTVESTDINALLLEAKSGMGPQEESEILALETEMEAAADDSSSARVLKELSGKWYEFGQPAIAGFYAEEVAGLENSGAAWSIAGTTYALCLQTKPPDKIRDFCSSRAVKAFENAISLDPEEVSNRVNLALVYTEAPPPGNPMKGILMLRDLNEQYPENVSVLVNLSRLALQTGQYDRAVERLQQALELDAGNRQAACLLAQAYQGLGRQSEAEEWASRCNSPE
;
A
#
# COMPACT_ATOMS: atom_id res chain seq x y z
N MET A 1 -50.49 -0.05 -27.13
CA MET A 1 -50.00 -1.26 -26.44
C MET A 1 -50.96 -1.62 -25.33
N THR A 2 -51.36 -2.88 -25.20
CA THR A 2 -52.16 -3.34 -24.06
C THR A 2 -51.29 -3.39 -22.80
N LYS A 3 -51.89 -3.25 -21.61
CA LYS A 3 -51.16 -3.33 -20.33
C LYS A 3 -50.33 -4.61 -20.19
N LEU A 4 -50.81 -5.69 -20.82
CA LEU A 4 -50.11 -6.98 -20.90
C LEU A 4 -48.78 -6.87 -21.65
N GLN A 5 -48.75 -6.15 -22.78
CA GLN A 5 -47.54 -5.97 -23.61
C GLN A 5 -46.48 -5.14 -22.88
N ILE A 6 -46.89 -4.11 -22.14
CA ILE A 6 -45.98 -3.27 -21.36
C ILE A 6 -45.36 -4.08 -20.21
N GLY A 7 -46.16 -4.90 -19.52
CA GLY A 7 -45.68 -5.79 -18.45
C GLY A 7 -44.66 -6.81 -18.95
N THR A 8 -44.89 -7.42 -20.13
CA THR A 8 -43.94 -8.37 -20.72
C THR A 8 -42.63 -7.72 -21.13
N ILE A 9 -42.66 -6.49 -21.65
CA ILE A 9 -41.45 -5.77 -22.04
C ILE A 9 -40.62 -5.39 -20.81
N LEU A 10 -41.25 -4.90 -19.74
CA LEU A 10 -40.55 -4.54 -18.51
C LEU A 10 -39.91 -5.76 -17.83
N MET A 11 -40.60 -6.90 -17.83
CA MET A 11 -40.06 -8.14 -17.29
C MET A 11 -38.85 -8.63 -18.12
N ALA A 12 -38.93 -8.56 -19.45
CA ALA A 12 -37.82 -8.91 -20.33
C ALA A 12 -36.61 -7.99 -20.13
N ILE A 13 -36.82 -6.68 -19.94
CA ILE A 13 -35.76 -5.72 -19.65
C ILE A 13 -35.13 -6.00 -18.28
N ALA A 14 -35.94 -6.23 -17.25
CA ALA A 14 -35.44 -6.54 -15.91
C ALA A 14 -34.62 -7.84 -15.90
N LEU A 15 -35.08 -8.86 -16.64
CA LEU A 15 -34.39 -10.14 -16.76
C LEU A 15 -33.10 -10.01 -17.58
N PHE A 16 -33.11 -9.20 -18.65
CA PHE A 16 -31.91 -8.87 -19.41
C PHE A 16 -30.89 -8.11 -18.56
N LEU A 17 -31.32 -7.09 -17.81
CA LEU A 17 -30.44 -6.35 -16.89
C LEU A 17 -29.90 -7.26 -15.78
N GLY A 18 -30.73 -8.15 -15.23
CA GLY A 18 -30.31 -9.13 -14.23
C GLY A 18 -29.29 -10.14 -14.75
N LEU A 19 -29.44 -10.63 -15.99
CA LEU A 19 -28.47 -11.55 -16.59
C LEU A 19 -27.19 -10.84 -17.07
N TYR A 20 -27.32 -9.63 -17.61
CA TYR A 20 -26.19 -8.87 -18.17
C TYR A 20 -25.32 -8.24 -17.08
N PHE A 21 -25.93 -7.73 -16.00
CA PHE A 21 -25.21 -7.08 -14.89
C PHE A 21 -25.09 -7.95 -13.64
N GLY A 22 -25.88 -9.02 -13.51
CA GLY A 22 -25.90 -9.87 -12.32
C GLY A 22 -25.19 -11.21 -12.46
N CYS A 23 -24.79 -11.61 -13.67
CA CYS A 23 -23.97 -12.81 -13.89
C CYS A 23 -22.62 -12.39 -14.50
N ASP A 24 -21.53 -12.95 -13.95
CA ASP A 24 -20.18 -12.72 -14.46
C ASP A 24 -20.09 -13.29 -15.89
N THR A 25 -19.90 -12.40 -16.87
CA THR A 25 -20.02 -12.75 -18.30
C THR A 25 -18.75 -13.31 -18.91
N ASN A 26 -17.64 -13.30 -18.16
CA ASN A 26 -16.39 -13.90 -18.60
C ASN A 26 -16.44 -15.43 -18.43
N PRO A 27 -16.26 -16.22 -19.50
CA PRO A 27 -16.09 -17.66 -19.38
C PRO A 27 -14.94 -17.99 -18.43
N PRO A 28 -15.07 -18.98 -17.54
CA PRO A 28 -14.02 -19.34 -16.57
C PRO A 28 -12.65 -19.61 -17.21
N GLU A 29 -12.64 -20.15 -18.43
CA GLU A 29 -11.44 -20.39 -19.23
C GLU A 29 -10.75 -19.07 -19.65
N GLN A 30 -11.52 -18.06 -20.03
CA GLN A 30 -10.99 -16.75 -20.40
C GLN A 30 -10.42 -16.01 -19.18
N ALA A 31 -11.11 -16.06 -18.04
CA ALA A 31 -10.60 -15.52 -16.78
C ALA A 31 -9.30 -16.21 -16.33
N ALA A 32 -9.18 -17.53 -16.52
CA ALA A 32 -7.95 -18.27 -16.24
C ALA A 32 -6.79 -17.87 -17.17
N ILE A 33 -7.07 -17.67 -18.47
CA ILE A 33 -6.08 -17.18 -19.44
C ILE A 33 -5.63 -15.76 -19.09
N GLU A 34 -6.55 -14.87 -18.73
CA GLU A 34 -6.23 -13.50 -18.31
C GLU A 34 -5.38 -13.47 -17.04
N LYS A 35 -5.72 -14.30 -16.04
CA LYS A 35 -4.90 -14.48 -14.83
C LYS A 35 -3.51 -15.02 -15.15
N SER A 36 -3.40 -16.02 -16.03
CA SER A 36 -2.12 -16.57 -16.45
C SER A 36 -1.27 -15.53 -17.19
N ARG A 37 -1.88 -14.72 -18.06
CA ARG A 37 -1.20 -13.60 -18.75
C ARG A 37 -0.72 -12.55 -17.75
N ALA A 38 -1.55 -12.18 -16.78
CA ALA A 38 -1.17 -11.23 -15.74
C ALA A 38 0.03 -11.75 -14.92
N LEU A 39 0.00 -13.00 -14.46
CA LEU A 39 1.13 -13.63 -13.75
C LEU A 39 2.41 -13.68 -14.60
N THR A 40 2.29 -13.93 -15.91
CA THR A 40 3.43 -13.95 -16.83
C THR A 40 4.04 -12.56 -17.02
N VAL A 41 3.19 -11.53 -17.16
CA VAL A 41 3.61 -10.13 -17.25
C VAL A 41 4.30 -9.72 -15.95
N GLU A 42 3.71 -10.02 -14.79
CA GLU A 42 4.29 -9.73 -13.47
C GLU A 42 5.66 -10.40 -13.28
N SER A 43 5.80 -11.67 -13.68
CA SER A 43 7.09 -12.38 -13.65
C SER A 43 8.13 -11.72 -14.58
N THR A 44 7.69 -11.19 -15.72
CA THR A 44 8.59 -10.48 -16.65
C THR A 44 9.03 -9.13 -16.09
N ASP A 45 8.14 -8.42 -15.40
CA ASP A 45 8.42 -7.12 -14.78
C ASP A 45 9.48 -7.24 -13.67
N ILE A 46 9.36 -8.23 -12.78
CA ILE A 46 10.36 -8.44 -11.71
C ILE A 46 11.71 -8.89 -12.25
N ASN A 47 11.75 -9.75 -13.26
CA ASN A 47 13.00 -10.21 -13.87
C ASN A 47 13.77 -9.04 -14.52
N ALA A 48 13.06 -8.09 -15.13
CA ALA A 48 13.67 -6.89 -15.67
C ALA A 48 14.29 -6.01 -14.57
N LEU A 49 13.57 -5.82 -13.45
CA LEU A 49 14.07 -5.06 -12.30
C LEU A 49 15.32 -5.72 -11.69
N LEU A 50 15.30 -7.05 -11.52
CA LEU A 50 16.45 -7.81 -11.01
C LEU A 50 17.66 -7.69 -11.93
N LEU A 51 17.47 -7.81 -13.25
CA LEU A 51 18.56 -7.68 -14.22
C LEU A 51 19.17 -6.28 -14.21
N GLU A 52 18.33 -5.24 -14.21
CA GLU A 52 18.77 -3.85 -14.15
C GLU A 52 19.54 -3.57 -12.85
N ALA A 53 18.98 -3.97 -11.70
CA ALA A 53 19.62 -3.78 -10.41
C ALA A 53 20.98 -4.49 -10.33
N LYS A 54 21.05 -5.76 -10.74
CA LYS A 54 22.32 -6.53 -10.75
C LYS A 54 23.37 -5.91 -11.66
N SER A 55 22.98 -5.32 -12.79
CA SER A 55 23.93 -4.67 -13.70
C SER A 55 24.64 -3.44 -13.10
N GLY A 56 24.04 -2.83 -12.06
CA GLY A 56 24.57 -1.67 -11.36
C GLY A 56 25.26 -1.96 -10.03
N MET A 57 25.31 -3.23 -9.60
CA MET A 57 25.84 -3.61 -8.28
C MET A 57 27.37 -3.67 -8.23
N GLY A 58 27.92 -3.42 -7.05
CA GLY A 58 29.33 -3.65 -6.76
C GLY A 58 29.63 -5.15 -6.54
N PRO A 59 30.90 -5.59 -6.70
CA PRO A 59 31.26 -7.01 -6.56
C PRO A 59 30.89 -7.65 -5.22
N GLN A 60 30.90 -6.85 -4.13
CA GLN A 60 30.52 -7.31 -2.80
C GLN A 60 29.01 -7.56 -2.71
N GLU A 61 28.20 -6.61 -3.19
CA GLU A 61 26.74 -6.72 -3.19
C GLU A 61 26.30 -7.91 -4.07
N GLU A 62 26.94 -8.07 -5.23
CA GLU A 62 26.68 -9.17 -6.16
C GLU A 62 27.00 -10.52 -5.53
N SER A 63 28.12 -10.62 -4.79
CA SER A 63 28.48 -11.83 -4.04
C SER A 63 27.49 -12.13 -2.91
N GLU A 64 26.98 -11.11 -2.22
CA GLU A 64 25.98 -11.29 -1.14
C GLU A 64 24.66 -11.82 -1.69
N ILE A 65 24.16 -11.24 -2.78
CA ILE A 65 22.93 -11.70 -3.44
C ILE A 65 23.11 -13.11 -4.02
N LEU A 66 24.22 -13.40 -4.71
CA LEU A 66 24.46 -14.71 -5.28
C LEU A 66 24.51 -15.82 -4.22
N ALA A 67 25.10 -15.54 -3.06
CA ALA A 67 25.14 -16.48 -1.95
C ALA A 67 23.72 -16.81 -1.45
N LEU A 68 22.90 -15.78 -1.25
CA LEU A 68 21.50 -15.95 -0.82
C LEU A 68 20.64 -16.64 -1.89
N GLU A 69 20.85 -16.35 -3.17
CA GLU A 69 20.14 -17.02 -4.27
C GLU A 69 20.51 -18.51 -4.34
N THR A 70 21.79 -18.84 -4.18
CA THR A 70 22.25 -20.24 -4.13
C THR A 70 21.66 -20.97 -2.92
N GLU A 71 21.60 -20.29 -1.77
CA GLU A 71 20.98 -20.85 -0.56
C GLU A 71 19.47 -21.06 -0.72
N MET A 72 18.80 -20.13 -1.43
CA MET A 72 17.37 -20.23 -1.74
C MET A 72 17.09 -21.43 -2.65
N GLU A 73 17.93 -21.69 -3.65
CA GLU A 73 17.81 -22.89 -4.50
C GLU A 73 18.01 -24.19 -3.72
N ALA A 74 18.80 -24.17 -2.65
CA ALA A 74 19.06 -25.32 -1.79
C ALA A 74 18.03 -25.49 -0.65
N ALA A 75 17.11 -24.53 -0.46
CA ALA A 75 16.11 -24.59 0.60
C ALA A 75 15.16 -25.78 0.38
N ALA A 76 14.96 -26.57 1.45
CA ALA A 76 14.25 -27.86 1.36
C ALA A 76 12.78 -27.78 1.79
N ASP A 77 12.41 -26.72 2.52
CA ASP A 77 11.09 -26.54 3.10
C ASP A 77 10.69 -25.06 3.17
N ASP A 78 9.41 -24.80 3.48
CA ASP A 78 8.86 -23.45 3.55
C ASP A 78 9.53 -22.59 4.64
N SER A 79 10.01 -23.21 5.73
CA SER A 79 10.67 -22.49 6.82
C SER A 79 12.05 -21.98 6.42
N SER A 80 12.85 -22.83 5.78
CA SER A 80 14.16 -22.48 5.25
C SER A 80 14.04 -21.48 4.09
N SER A 81 13.05 -21.67 3.23
CA SER A 81 12.68 -20.74 2.15
C SER A 81 12.32 -19.36 2.69
N ALA A 82 11.38 -19.29 3.64
CA ALA A 82 10.94 -18.02 4.23
C ALA A 82 12.09 -17.26 4.91
N ARG A 83 13.02 -17.97 5.57
CA ARG A 83 14.21 -17.33 6.14
C ARG A 83 15.08 -16.66 5.06
N VAL A 84 15.45 -17.40 4.02
CA VAL A 84 16.32 -16.86 2.96
C VAL A 84 15.63 -15.73 2.20
N LEU A 85 14.33 -15.84 1.93
CA LEU A 85 13.55 -14.78 1.29
C LEU A 85 13.49 -13.50 2.15
N LYS A 86 13.40 -13.61 3.48
CA LYS A 86 13.51 -12.45 4.38
C LYS A 86 14.87 -11.78 4.28
N GLU A 87 15.94 -12.57 4.23
CA GLU A 87 17.31 -12.04 4.06
C GLU A 87 17.48 -11.34 2.70
N LEU A 88 16.99 -11.95 1.62
CA LEU A 88 16.95 -11.32 0.29
C LEU A 88 16.15 -10.02 0.29
N SER A 89 14.95 -10.02 0.87
CA SER A 89 14.14 -8.82 1.00
C SER A 89 14.89 -7.71 1.75
N GLY A 90 15.56 -8.05 2.85
CA GLY A 90 16.35 -7.10 3.64
C GLY A 90 17.52 -6.52 2.85
N LYS A 91 18.27 -7.37 2.13
CA LYS A 91 19.41 -6.94 1.31
C LYS A 91 19.00 -6.03 0.17
N TRP A 92 17.95 -6.39 -0.57
CA TRP A 92 17.44 -5.53 -1.63
C TRP A 92 16.91 -4.19 -1.10
N TYR A 93 16.35 -4.16 0.12
CA TYR A 93 15.96 -2.93 0.77
C TYR A 93 17.18 -2.07 1.13
N GLU A 94 18.23 -2.67 1.72
CA GLU A 94 19.51 -1.99 2.04
C GLU A 94 20.17 -1.39 0.79
N PHE A 95 20.08 -2.07 -0.35
CA PHE A 95 20.60 -1.59 -1.64
C PHE A 95 19.70 -0.57 -2.34
N GLY A 96 18.65 -0.09 -1.66
CA GLY A 96 17.76 0.94 -2.18
C GLY A 96 16.83 0.44 -3.29
N GLN A 97 16.53 -0.85 -3.33
CA GLN A 97 15.65 -1.50 -4.31
C GLN A 97 14.33 -1.97 -3.67
N PRO A 98 13.45 -1.06 -3.20
CA PRO A 98 12.22 -1.43 -2.50
C PRO A 98 11.23 -2.22 -3.34
N ALA A 99 11.25 -2.07 -4.67
CA ALA A 99 10.42 -2.88 -5.57
C ALA A 99 10.80 -4.36 -5.55
N ILE A 100 12.11 -4.65 -5.53
CA ILE A 100 12.65 -6.01 -5.48
C ILE A 100 12.53 -6.57 -4.06
N ALA A 101 12.80 -5.74 -3.04
CA ALA A 101 12.59 -6.11 -1.65
C ALA A 101 11.13 -6.53 -1.39
N GLY A 102 10.16 -5.74 -1.88
CA GLY A 102 8.74 -6.04 -1.76
C GLY A 102 8.36 -7.36 -2.42
N PHE A 103 9.00 -7.72 -3.53
CA PHE A 103 8.79 -9.01 -4.18
C PHE A 103 9.18 -10.18 -3.29
N TYR A 104 10.39 -10.17 -2.72
CA TYR A 104 10.79 -11.24 -1.80
C TYR A 104 9.94 -11.24 -0.52
N ALA A 105 9.52 -10.08 -0.02
CA ALA A 105 8.59 -9.99 1.10
C ALA A 105 7.20 -10.58 0.78
N GLU A 106 6.71 -10.43 -0.46
CA GLU A 106 5.46 -11.07 -0.90
C GLU A 106 5.59 -12.59 -0.98
N GLU A 107 6.72 -13.11 -1.46
CA GLU A 107 6.98 -14.56 -1.45
C GLU A 107 7.00 -15.11 -0.02
N VAL A 108 7.62 -14.38 0.93
CA VAL A 108 7.53 -14.71 2.37
C VAL A 108 6.07 -14.72 2.83
N ALA A 109 5.29 -13.72 2.45
CA ALA A 109 3.88 -13.62 2.84
C ALA A 109 3.04 -14.77 2.29
N GLY A 110 3.36 -15.26 1.09
CA GLY A 110 2.76 -16.45 0.50
C GLY A 110 3.06 -17.74 1.29
N LEU A 111 4.29 -17.89 1.78
CA LEU A 111 4.69 -19.05 2.59
C LEU A 111 4.10 -19.01 4.01
N GLU A 112 4.16 -17.84 4.66
CA GLU A 112 3.71 -17.71 6.05
C GLU A 112 2.19 -17.56 6.17
N ASN A 113 1.53 -17.10 5.09
CA ASN A 113 0.10 -16.87 5.01
C ASN A 113 -0.47 -16.10 6.21
N SER A 114 0.23 -15.04 6.63
CA SER A 114 -0.13 -14.23 7.80
C SER A 114 -0.39 -12.78 7.42
N GLY A 115 -1.37 -12.15 8.09
CA GLY A 115 -1.68 -10.73 7.86
C GLY A 115 -0.46 -9.82 8.07
N ALA A 116 0.38 -10.14 9.05
CA ALA A 116 1.62 -9.41 9.32
C ALA A 116 2.63 -9.49 8.16
N ALA A 117 2.87 -10.68 7.59
CA ALA A 117 3.78 -10.82 6.46
C ALA A 117 3.27 -10.10 5.21
N TRP A 118 1.96 -10.19 4.93
CA TRP A 118 1.34 -9.44 3.84
C TRP A 118 1.39 -7.92 4.06
N SER A 119 1.26 -7.46 5.31
CA SER A 119 1.42 -6.05 5.68
C SER A 119 2.86 -5.54 5.43
N ILE A 120 3.86 -6.36 5.75
CA ILE A 120 5.28 -6.05 5.47
C ILE A 120 5.52 -5.96 3.96
N ALA A 121 5.01 -6.91 3.18
CA ALA A 121 5.12 -6.87 1.73
C ALA A 121 4.49 -5.60 1.14
N GLY A 122 3.25 -5.29 1.55
CA GLY A 122 2.54 -4.09 1.11
C GLY A 122 3.27 -2.80 1.48
N THR A 123 3.81 -2.73 2.70
CA THR A 123 4.56 -1.55 3.17
C THR A 123 5.86 -1.38 2.39
N THR A 124 6.60 -2.47 2.15
CA THR A 124 7.84 -2.44 1.38
C THR A 124 7.60 -1.97 -0.05
N TYR A 125 6.55 -2.44 -0.71
CA TYR A 125 6.15 -1.90 -2.01
C TYR A 125 5.67 -0.45 -1.95
N ALA A 126 4.99 -0.02 -0.88
CA ALA A 126 4.58 1.37 -0.73
C ALA A 126 5.78 2.33 -0.59
N LEU A 127 6.91 1.88 -0.04
CA LEU A 127 8.15 2.68 0.04
C LEU A 127 8.70 3.04 -1.35
N CYS A 128 8.52 2.17 -2.34
CA CYS A 128 8.86 2.46 -3.72
C CYS A 128 8.14 3.71 -4.26
N LEU A 129 6.92 4.02 -3.79
CA LEU A 129 6.18 5.21 -4.26
C LEU A 129 6.80 6.52 -3.74
N GLN A 130 7.49 6.48 -2.59
CA GLN A 130 8.09 7.66 -1.97
C GLN A 130 9.30 8.18 -2.76
N THR A 131 9.95 7.32 -3.53
CA THR A 131 11.11 7.70 -4.37
C THR A 131 10.71 8.36 -5.68
N LYS A 132 9.40 8.48 -5.96
CA LYS A 132 8.83 9.00 -7.23
C LYS A 132 9.45 8.30 -8.45
N PRO A 133 9.33 6.97 -8.54
CA PRO A 133 9.98 6.19 -9.58
C PRO A 133 9.30 6.43 -10.94
N PRO A 134 9.93 5.99 -12.05
CA PRO A 134 9.29 5.99 -13.37
C PRO A 134 7.92 5.30 -13.35
N ASP A 135 7.00 5.75 -14.22
CA ASP A 135 5.60 5.31 -14.22
C ASP A 135 5.44 3.78 -14.17
N LYS A 136 6.22 3.03 -14.96
CA LYS A 136 6.15 1.56 -14.97
C LYS A 136 6.46 0.94 -13.60
N ILE A 137 7.48 1.44 -12.93
CA ILE A 137 7.89 0.96 -11.60
C ILE A 137 6.85 1.40 -10.56
N ARG A 138 6.33 2.64 -10.68
CA ARG A 138 5.24 3.12 -9.83
C ARG A 138 4.00 2.23 -9.95
N ASP A 139 3.61 1.87 -11.16
CA ASP A 139 2.44 1.04 -11.44
C ASP A 139 2.64 -0.39 -10.91
N PHE A 140 3.83 -0.97 -11.12
CA PHE A 140 4.22 -2.26 -10.52
C PHE A 140 4.12 -2.21 -8.98
N CYS A 141 4.80 -1.25 -8.34
CA CYS A 141 4.83 -1.13 -6.89
C CYS A 141 3.44 -0.86 -6.30
N SER A 142 2.64 0.04 -6.89
CA SER A 142 1.30 0.35 -6.39
C SER A 142 0.34 -0.82 -6.53
N SER A 143 0.36 -1.54 -7.66
CA SER A 143 -0.46 -2.73 -7.86
C SER A 143 -0.14 -3.82 -6.84
N ARG A 144 1.15 -4.11 -6.62
CA ARG A 144 1.59 -5.13 -5.67
C ARG A 144 1.33 -4.72 -4.22
N ALA A 145 1.51 -3.44 -3.88
CA ALA A 145 1.16 -2.91 -2.56
C ALA A 145 -0.34 -3.06 -2.27
N VAL A 146 -1.21 -2.70 -3.22
CA VAL A 146 -2.68 -2.87 -3.08
C VAL A 146 -3.02 -4.33 -2.81
N LYS A 147 -2.55 -5.24 -3.66
CA LYS A 147 -2.81 -6.68 -3.51
C LYS A 147 -2.33 -7.20 -2.16
N ALA A 148 -1.13 -6.81 -1.73
CA ALA A 148 -0.57 -7.25 -0.46
C ALA A 148 -1.40 -6.74 0.74
N PHE A 149 -1.81 -5.47 0.74
CA PHE A 149 -2.69 -4.95 1.79
C PHE A 149 -4.10 -5.57 1.76
N GLU A 150 -4.66 -5.87 0.59
CA GLU A 150 -5.93 -6.59 0.48
C GLU A 150 -5.83 -7.99 1.09
N ASN A 151 -4.73 -8.72 0.86
CA ASN A 151 -4.48 -9.99 1.54
C ASN A 151 -4.32 -9.80 3.05
N ALA A 152 -3.56 -8.79 3.50
CA ALA A 152 -3.39 -8.49 4.92
C ALA A 152 -4.73 -8.21 5.62
N ILE A 153 -5.59 -7.38 5.01
CA ILE A 153 -6.94 -7.05 5.52
C ILE A 153 -7.84 -8.28 5.53
N SER A 154 -7.70 -9.18 4.54
CA SER A 154 -8.52 -10.40 4.50
C SER A 154 -8.18 -11.38 5.62
N LEU A 155 -6.92 -11.41 6.05
CA LEU A 155 -6.42 -12.29 7.11
C LEU A 155 -6.59 -11.68 8.50
N ASP A 156 -6.49 -10.36 8.62
CA ASP A 156 -6.66 -9.61 9.86
C ASP A 156 -7.46 -8.31 9.62
N PRO A 157 -8.81 -8.39 9.60
CA PRO A 157 -9.67 -7.25 9.30
C PRO A 157 -9.74 -6.22 10.43
N GLU A 158 -9.34 -6.58 11.65
CA GLU A 158 -9.33 -5.69 12.82
C GLU A 158 -8.10 -4.77 12.83
N GLU A 159 -7.05 -5.13 12.08
CA GLU A 159 -5.85 -4.31 11.93
C GLU A 159 -6.10 -3.09 11.02
N VAL A 160 -6.55 -2.00 11.65
CA VAL A 160 -6.86 -0.73 10.99
C VAL A 160 -5.68 -0.17 10.19
N SER A 161 -4.44 -0.42 10.63
CA SER A 161 -3.23 0.10 9.98
C SER A 161 -3.10 -0.40 8.53
N ASN A 162 -3.56 -1.61 8.23
CA ASN A 162 -3.54 -2.13 6.85
C ASN A 162 -4.49 -1.36 5.93
N ARG A 163 -5.68 -0.99 6.44
CA ARG A 163 -6.65 -0.15 5.70
C ARG A 163 -6.12 1.27 5.51
N VAL A 164 -5.45 1.82 6.51
CA VAL A 164 -4.77 3.11 6.43
C VAL A 164 -3.68 3.08 5.35
N ASN A 165 -2.80 2.08 5.38
CA ASN A 165 -1.71 1.97 4.42
C ASN A 165 -2.21 1.76 2.98
N LEU A 166 -3.28 0.97 2.79
CA LEU A 166 -3.95 0.84 1.51
C LEU A 166 -4.49 2.19 1.00
N ALA A 167 -5.09 2.99 1.88
CA ALA A 167 -5.59 4.31 1.52
C ALA A 167 -4.46 5.29 1.16
N LEU A 168 -3.29 5.16 1.80
CA LEU A 168 -2.08 5.92 1.44
C LEU A 168 -1.56 5.53 0.06
N VAL A 169 -1.53 4.23 -0.27
CA VAL A 169 -1.17 3.78 -1.63
C VAL A 169 -2.09 4.39 -2.67
N TYR A 170 -3.41 4.41 -2.43
CA TYR A 170 -4.37 5.07 -3.33
C TYR A 170 -4.29 6.59 -3.35
N THR A 171 -3.58 7.21 -2.41
CA THR A 171 -3.32 8.66 -2.41
C THR A 171 -2.07 8.99 -3.22
N GLU A 172 -1.02 8.19 -3.07
CA GLU A 172 0.25 8.35 -3.79
C GLU A 172 0.18 7.88 -5.25
N ALA A 173 -0.57 6.80 -5.51
CA ALA A 173 -0.81 6.24 -6.85
C ALA A 173 -2.33 6.05 -7.08
N PRO A 174 -3.08 7.14 -7.33
CA PRO A 174 -4.51 7.05 -7.47
C PRO A 174 -4.92 6.27 -8.73
N PRO A 175 -5.97 5.44 -8.65
CA PRO A 175 -6.44 4.69 -9.80
C PRO A 175 -7.00 5.63 -10.88
N PRO A 176 -6.86 5.27 -12.17
CA PRO A 176 -7.41 6.07 -13.26
C PRO A 176 -8.92 6.31 -13.08
N GLY A 177 -9.34 7.57 -13.20
CA GLY A 177 -10.74 7.96 -13.06
C GLY A 177 -11.28 8.01 -11.62
N ASN A 178 -10.49 7.66 -10.60
CA ASN A 178 -10.90 7.79 -9.20
C ASN A 178 -9.76 8.37 -8.33
N PRO A 179 -9.33 9.62 -8.58
CA PRO A 179 -8.24 10.27 -7.84
C PRO A 179 -8.55 10.50 -6.37
N MET A 180 -9.84 10.47 -5.98
CA MET A 180 -10.26 10.72 -4.61
C MET A 180 -10.30 9.46 -3.74
N LYS A 181 -10.05 8.27 -4.29
CA LYS A 181 -10.22 6.99 -3.58
C LYS A 181 -9.48 6.97 -2.23
N GLY A 182 -8.20 7.35 -2.22
CA GLY A 182 -7.37 7.30 -1.01
C GLY A 182 -7.89 8.19 0.12
N ILE A 183 -8.17 9.47 -0.15
CA ILE A 183 -8.69 10.38 0.88
C ILE A 183 -10.10 10.01 1.33
N LEU A 184 -10.96 9.51 0.44
CA LEU A 184 -12.30 9.05 0.82
C LEU A 184 -12.22 7.85 1.76
N MET A 185 -11.29 6.92 1.51
CA MET A 185 -11.02 5.81 2.43
C MET A 185 -10.50 6.29 3.79
N LEU A 186 -9.56 7.24 3.84
CA LEU A 186 -9.08 7.78 5.12
C LEU A 186 -10.18 8.52 5.91
N ARG A 187 -11.10 9.20 5.20
CA ARG A 187 -12.25 9.85 5.84
C ARG A 187 -13.23 8.84 6.42
N ASP A 188 -13.57 7.79 5.68
CA ASP A 188 -14.39 6.68 6.15
C ASP A 188 -13.77 6.00 7.38
N LEU A 189 -12.45 5.77 7.36
CA LEU A 189 -11.71 5.27 8.51
C LEU A 189 -11.79 6.19 9.72
N ASN A 190 -11.76 7.51 9.53
CA ASN A 190 -11.89 8.48 10.62
C ASN A 190 -13.31 8.55 11.19
N GLU A 191 -14.34 8.27 10.38
CA GLU A 191 -15.72 8.16 10.86
C GLU A 191 -15.92 6.89 11.70
N GLN A 192 -15.28 5.79 11.32
CA GLN A 192 -15.33 4.51 12.05
C GLN A 192 -14.44 4.50 13.31
N TYR A 193 -13.26 5.12 13.23
CA TYR A 193 -12.25 5.14 14.29
C TYR A 193 -11.77 6.58 14.56
N PRO A 194 -12.63 7.44 15.16
CA PRO A 194 -12.34 8.87 15.35
C PRO A 194 -11.18 9.15 16.32
N GLU A 195 -10.78 8.15 17.11
CA GLU A 195 -9.66 8.23 18.07
C GLU A 195 -8.45 7.40 17.62
N ASN A 196 -8.42 6.95 16.36
CA ASN A 196 -7.24 6.25 15.86
C ASN A 196 -6.14 7.26 15.48
N VAL A 197 -5.05 7.24 16.25
CA VAL A 197 -3.89 8.14 16.08
C VAL A 197 -3.32 8.07 14.66
N SER A 198 -3.19 6.88 14.07
CA SER A 198 -2.65 6.69 12.72
C SER A 198 -3.54 7.35 11.65
N VAL A 199 -4.86 7.22 11.78
CA VAL A 199 -5.82 7.88 10.88
C VAL A 199 -5.73 9.40 11.00
N LEU A 200 -5.75 9.93 12.23
CA LEU A 200 -5.65 11.37 12.49
C LEU A 200 -4.35 11.96 11.92
N VAL A 201 -3.22 11.29 12.15
CA VAL A 201 -1.90 11.69 11.64
C VAL A 201 -1.87 11.70 10.11
N ASN A 202 -2.40 10.65 9.46
CA ASN A 202 -2.37 10.56 8.00
C ASN A 202 -3.31 11.56 7.32
N LEU A 203 -4.52 11.78 7.85
CA LEU A 203 -5.40 12.86 7.37
C LEU A 203 -4.74 14.23 7.54
N SER A 204 -4.01 14.45 8.64
CA SER A 204 -3.29 15.69 8.88
C SER A 204 -2.14 15.90 7.90
N ARG A 205 -1.39 14.84 7.56
CA ARG A 205 -0.36 14.87 6.51
C ARG A 205 -0.94 15.34 5.17
N LEU A 206 -2.10 14.82 4.77
CA LEU A 206 -2.77 15.24 3.53
C LEU A 206 -3.33 16.67 3.62
N ALA A 207 -3.81 17.08 4.80
CA ALA A 207 -4.22 18.45 5.06
C ALA A 207 -3.04 19.42 4.91
N LEU A 208 -1.85 19.08 5.41
CA LEU A 208 -0.63 19.87 5.23
C LEU A 208 -0.24 20.02 3.76
N GLN A 209 -0.26 18.91 2.99
CA GLN A 209 0.05 18.92 1.56
C GLN A 209 -0.90 19.82 0.75
N THR A 210 -2.13 20.00 1.23
CA THR A 210 -3.17 20.82 0.57
C THR A 210 -3.34 22.21 1.21
N GLY A 211 -2.44 22.61 2.12
CA GLY A 211 -2.46 23.92 2.77
C GLY A 211 -3.58 24.12 3.81
N GLN A 212 -4.27 23.05 4.21
CA GLN A 212 -5.33 23.09 5.23
C GLN A 212 -4.74 23.02 6.64
N TYR A 213 -3.88 23.99 6.99
CA TYR A 213 -3.09 23.95 8.21
C TYR A 213 -3.94 23.94 9.50
N ASP A 214 -5.02 24.73 9.58
CA ASP A 214 -5.91 24.74 10.75
C ASP A 214 -6.49 23.34 11.04
N ARG A 215 -6.94 22.66 9.98
CA ARG A 215 -7.50 21.31 10.06
C ARG A 215 -6.45 20.25 10.41
N ALA A 216 -5.19 20.49 10.04
CA ALA A 216 -4.08 19.65 10.46
C ALA A 216 -3.79 19.86 11.95
N VAL A 217 -3.74 21.11 12.43
CA VAL A 217 -3.55 21.44 13.85
C VAL A 217 -4.58 20.74 14.72
N GLU A 218 -5.87 20.88 14.41
CA GLU A 218 -6.97 20.29 15.18
C GLU A 218 -6.80 18.77 15.36
N ARG A 219 -6.57 18.05 14.26
CA ARG A 219 -6.40 16.59 14.29
C ARG A 219 -5.11 16.15 14.96
N LEU A 220 -4.02 16.89 14.79
CA LEU A 220 -2.73 16.56 15.39
C LEU A 220 -2.73 16.82 16.89
N GLN A 221 -3.42 17.87 17.36
CA GLN A 221 -3.65 18.08 18.79
C GLN A 221 -4.43 16.91 19.38
N GLN A 222 -5.53 16.49 18.74
CA GLN A 222 -6.28 15.31 19.17
C GLN A 222 -5.40 14.05 19.18
N ALA A 223 -4.59 13.83 18.14
CA ALA A 223 -3.66 12.70 18.08
C ALA A 223 -2.65 12.71 19.24
N LEU A 224 -2.15 13.89 19.64
CA LEU A 224 -1.21 14.06 20.74
C LEU A 224 -1.88 14.03 22.13
N GLU A 225 -3.19 14.27 22.22
CA GLU A 225 -3.97 14.00 23.44
C GLU A 225 -4.11 12.50 23.68
N LEU A 226 -4.29 11.72 22.61
CA LEU A 226 -4.41 10.26 22.64
C LEU A 226 -3.06 9.57 22.82
N ASP A 227 -2.02 10.08 22.15
CA ASP A 227 -0.64 9.59 22.23
C ASP A 227 0.33 10.78 22.28
N ALA A 228 0.62 11.23 23.50
CA ALA A 228 1.54 12.34 23.74
C ALA A 228 2.98 12.06 23.30
N GLY A 229 3.35 10.78 23.13
CA GLY A 229 4.67 10.34 22.68
C GLY A 229 4.81 10.31 21.16
N ASN A 230 3.74 10.60 20.40
CA ASN A 230 3.76 10.46 18.96
C ASN A 230 4.66 11.50 18.28
N ARG A 231 5.93 11.12 18.06
CA ARG A 231 6.93 11.99 17.41
C ARG A 231 6.46 12.47 16.04
N GLN A 232 5.86 11.60 15.25
CA GLN A 232 5.37 11.96 13.91
C GLN A 232 4.28 13.03 13.98
N ALA A 233 3.33 12.92 14.92
CA ALA A 233 2.30 13.93 15.13
C ALA A 233 2.91 15.27 15.58
N ALA A 234 3.88 15.25 16.51
CA ALA A 234 4.59 16.45 16.94
C ALA A 234 5.33 17.15 15.78
N CYS A 235 6.03 16.39 14.94
CA CYS A 235 6.72 16.91 13.76
C CYS A 235 5.76 17.53 12.74
N LEU A 236 4.60 16.90 12.50
CA LEU A 236 3.59 17.44 11.60
C LEU A 236 2.89 18.67 12.21
N LEU A 237 2.74 18.72 13.53
CA LEU A 237 2.10 19.85 14.22
C LEU A 237 2.99 21.09 14.15
N ALA A 238 4.31 20.91 14.31
CA ALA A 238 5.28 21.97 14.07
C ALA A 238 5.17 22.53 12.63
N GLN A 239 5.08 21.65 11.62
CA GLN A 239 4.89 22.06 10.22
C GLN A 239 3.55 22.78 10.01
N ALA A 240 2.48 22.34 10.67
CA ALA A 240 1.17 22.98 10.60
C ALA A 240 1.22 24.42 11.14
N TYR A 241 1.84 24.61 12.32
CA TYR A 241 2.01 25.93 12.91
C TYR A 241 2.91 26.84 12.07
N GLN A 242 3.97 26.30 11.48
CA GLN A 242 4.81 27.03 10.54
C GLN A 242 3.99 27.50 9.32
N GLY A 243 3.14 26.64 8.76
CA GLY A 243 2.23 26.99 7.66
C GLY A 243 1.23 28.10 8.01
N LEU A 244 0.85 28.22 9.29
CA LEU A 244 0.00 29.30 9.82
C LEU A 244 0.78 30.58 10.20
N GLY A 245 2.12 30.58 10.10
CA GLY A 245 2.96 31.69 10.57
C GLY A 245 3.04 31.81 12.10
N ARG A 246 2.63 30.77 12.84
CA ARG A 246 2.66 30.70 14.31
C ARG A 246 4.02 30.18 14.79
N GLN A 247 5.03 31.05 14.67
CA GLN A 247 6.44 30.68 14.85
C GLN A 247 6.76 30.13 16.26
N SER A 248 6.18 30.73 17.31
CA SER A 248 6.40 30.30 18.69
C SER A 248 5.97 28.84 18.93
N GLU A 249 4.76 28.50 18.48
CA GLU A 249 4.24 27.14 18.62
C GLU A 249 4.99 26.16 17.72
N ALA A 250 5.38 26.58 16.51
CA ALA A 250 6.18 25.77 15.62
C ALA A 250 7.51 25.34 16.27
N GLU A 251 8.22 26.28 16.91
CA GLU A 251 9.48 26.02 17.60
C GLU A 251 9.29 25.10 18.82
N GLU A 252 8.23 25.32 19.60
CA GLU A 252 7.89 24.44 20.72
C GLU A 252 7.72 22.98 20.26
N TRP A 253 6.88 22.76 19.25
CA TRP A 253 6.61 21.40 18.76
C TRP A 253 7.78 20.80 17.97
N ALA A 254 8.58 21.62 17.30
CA ALA A 254 9.81 21.16 16.64
C ALA A 254 10.84 20.64 17.64
N SER A 255 10.90 21.20 18.85
CA SER A 255 11.78 20.67 19.90
C SER A 255 11.39 19.24 20.30
N ARG A 256 10.08 18.96 20.45
CA ARG A 256 9.56 17.62 20.75
C ARG A 256 9.74 16.64 19.60
N CYS A 257 9.66 17.12 18.37
CA CYS A 257 10.00 16.35 17.18
C CYS A 257 11.46 15.88 17.17
N ASN A 258 12.38 16.61 17.81
CA ASN A 258 13.83 16.32 17.78
C ASN A 258 14.37 15.62 19.04
N SER A 259 13.58 15.51 20.11
CA SER A 259 13.99 14.81 21.33
C SER A 259 14.26 13.34 21.05
N PRO A 260 15.42 12.78 21.44
CA PRO A 260 15.64 11.33 21.42
C PRO A 260 14.71 10.64 22.42
N GLU A 261 14.21 9.45 22.05
CA GLU A 261 13.43 8.56 22.92
C GLU A 261 14.21 8.09 24.15
#